data_AF-A0A509BZE1-F1
#
_entry.id   AF-A0A509BZE1-F1
#
_cell.length_a   1.000
_cell.length_b   1.000
_cell.length_c   1.000
_cell.angle_alpha   90.00
_cell.angle_beta   90.00
_cell.angle_gamma   90.00
#
_symmetry.space_group_name_H-M   'P 1'
#
loop_
_entity.id
_entity.type
_entity.pdbx_description
1 polymer ?
#
loop_
_entity_poly.entity_id
_entity_poly.type
_entity_poly.pdbx_seq_one_letter_code
_entity_poly.pdbx_strand_id
1 'polypeptide(L)'
;MKIAAKMARPVGVDMPVINQLDRLILARQRFAHGIQTLFFDHPNCIAFSRSGTEENPGCVVVLSNGDDGEKTLLLGDNYANKTWRDFLGNRDEYVVTNDQGEATFFCNAGSVSVWVIEDV
;
A
#
# COMPACT_ATOMS: atom_id res chain seq x y z
N MET A 1 43.72 -3.49 40.73
CA MET A 1 42.50 -2.92 40.12
C MET A 1 42.28 -3.62 38.77
N LYS A 2 41.36 -4.60 38.68
CA LYS A 2 41.05 -5.32 37.43
C LYS A 2 39.66 -4.88 36.97
N ILE A 3 39.58 -4.36 35.76
CA ILE A 3 38.33 -3.92 35.12
C ILE A 3 37.77 -5.16 34.42
N ALA A 4 36.59 -5.64 34.84
CA ALA A 4 35.92 -6.74 34.16
C ALA A 4 35.15 -6.21 32.95
N ALA A 5 35.56 -6.60 31.75
CA ALA A 5 34.82 -6.32 30.52
C ALA A 5 33.51 -7.11 30.52
N LYS A 6 32.38 -6.40 30.46
CA LYS A 6 31.04 -7.00 30.35
C LYS A 6 30.86 -7.48 28.91
N MET A 7 30.97 -8.79 28.68
CA MET A 7 30.71 -9.36 27.35
C MET A 7 29.24 -9.14 26.97
N ALA A 8 29.02 -8.50 25.81
CA ALA A 8 27.70 -8.35 25.22
C ALA A 8 27.15 -9.75 24.87
N ARG A 9 25.96 -10.07 25.39
CA ARG A 9 25.25 -11.30 24.99
C ARG A 9 24.76 -11.12 23.55
N PRO A 10 24.94 -12.10 22.66
CA PRO A 10 24.37 -12.02 21.32
C PRO A 10 22.84 -11.93 21.46
N VAL A 11 22.26 -10.88 20.91
CA VAL A 11 20.81 -10.75 20.79
C VAL A 11 20.40 -11.76 19.72
N GLY A 12 19.67 -12.81 20.12
CA GLY A 12 19.03 -13.69 19.16
C GLY A 12 18.01 -12.88 18.37
N VAL A 13 18.23 -12.73 17.07
CA VAL A 13 17.28 -12.07 16.17
C VAL A 13 16.32 -13.14 15.67
N ASP A 14 15.08 -13.09 16.13
CA ASP A 14 13.99 -13.88 15.59
C ASP A 14 13.38 -13.15 14.37
N MET A 15 13.41 -13.79 13.21
CA MET A 15 12.80 -13.28 11.96
C MET A 15 11.76 -14.29 11.48
N PRO A 16 10.53 -14.24 12.03
CA PRO A 16 9.46 -15.08 11.53
C PRO A 16 9.13 -14.73 10.08
N VAL A 17 8.66 -15.71 9.31
CA VAL A 17 8.16 -15.47 7.96
C VAL A 17 6.90 -14.60 8.06
N ILE A 18 6.95 -13.45 7.40
CA ILE A 18 5.79 -12.56 7.27
C ILE A 18 5.17 -12.82 5.91
N ASN A 19 3.96 -13.36 5.90
CA ASN A 19 3.22 -13.60 4.66
C ASN A 19 3.07 -12.29 3.87
N GLN A 20 3.24 -12.37 2.55
CA GLN A 20 3.17 -11.25 1.59
C GLN A 20 4.27 -10.17 1.70
N LEU A 21 5.25 -10.31 2.61
CA LEU A 21 6.33 -9.32 2.75
C LEU A 21 7.14 -9.17 1.46
N ASP A 22 7.42 -10.27 0.79
CA ASP A 22 8.08 -10.30 -0.52
C ASP A 22 7.28 -9.52 -1.58
N ARG A 23 5.96 -9.72 -1.65
CA ARG A 23 5.07 -8.97 -2.55
C ARG A 23 5.02 -7.49 -2.18
N LEU A 24 5.00 -7.13 -0.91
CA LEU A 24 5.02 -5.73 -0.47
C LEU A 24 6.36 -5.05 -0.81
N ILE A 25 7.49 -5.76 -0.70
CA ILE A 25 8.79 -5.25 -1.14
C ILE A 25 8.79 -5.00 -2.64
N LEU A 26 8.27 -5.95 -3.44
CA LEU A 26 8.13 -5.78 -4.89
C LEU A 26 7.20 -4.61 -5.24
N ALA A 27 6.06 -4.48 -4.54
CA ALA A 27 5.13 -3.39 -4.76
C ALA A 27 5.79 -2.03 -4.48
N ARG A 28 6.58 -1.94 -3.40
CA ARG A 28 7.35 -0.74 -3.07
C ARG A 28 8.37 -0.41 -4.16
N GLN A 29 9.07 -1.40 -4.69
CA GLN A 29 10.08 -1.19 -5.74
C GLN A 29 9.47 -0.69 -7.05
N ARG A 30 8.24 -1.13 -7.38
CA ARG A 30 7.60 -0.86 -8.67
C ARG A 30 6.64 0.33 -8.67
N PHE A 31 5.99 0.63 -7.55
CA PHE A 31 4.82 1.52 -7.53
C PHE A 31 4.90 2.63 -6.46
N ALA A 32 5.89 2.61 -5.57
CA ALA A 32 6.04 3.62 -4.53
C ALA A 32 6.84 4.84 -5.03
N HIS A 33 6.45 5.40 -6.18
CA HIS A 33 7.07 6.55 -6.83
C HIS A 33 6.20 7.82 -6.74
N GLY A 34 6.82 8.99 -6.87
CA GLY A 34 6.09 10.26 -6.85
C GLY A 34 5.66 10.75 -5.48
N ILE A 35 4.84 11.80 -5.49
CA ILE A 35 4.29 12.47 -4.30
C ILE A 35 3.33 11.52 -3.58
N GLN A 36 3.33 11.59 -2.24
CA GLN A 36 2.38 10.86 -1.41
C GLN A 36 1.28 11.78 -0.90
N THR A 37 0.03 11.34 -1.02
CA THR A 37 -1.14 12.00 -0.42
C THR A 37 -1.78 11.06 0.60
N LEU A 38 -2.15 11.58 1.76
CA LEU A 38 -2.63 10.82 2.91
C LEU A 38 -4.12 11.09 3.17
N PHE A 39 -4.88 10.04 3.46
CA PHE A 39 -6.33 10.09 3.74
C PHE A 39 -6.61 9.42 5.10
N PHE A 40 -6.78 10.25 6.14
CA PHE A 40 -6.96 9.87 7.54
C PHE A 40 -8.29 10.38 8.11
N ASP A 41 -9.38 10.04 7.45
CA ASP A 41 -10.75 10.45 7.75
C ASP A 41 -11.54 9.40 8.56
N HIS A 42 -11.00 8.19 8.75
CA HIS A 42 -11.60 7.15 9.58
C HIS A 42 -10.55 6.47 10.49
N PRO A 43 -10.84 6.25 11.79
CA PRO A 43 -9.87 5.71 12.75
C PRO A 43 -9.39 4.30 12.41
N ASN A 44 -10.24 3.50 11.76
CA ASN A 44 -9.93 2.10 11.43
C ASN A 44 -9.70 1.84 9.93
N CYS A 45 -9.83 2.86 9.08
CA CYS A 45 -9.67 2.71 7.63
C CYS A 45 -8.95 3.93 7.08
N ILE A 46 -7.75 3.73 6.55
CA ILE A 46 -6.89 4.79 6.04
C ILE A 46 -6.49 4.46 4.61
N ALA A 47 -6.10 5.49 3.85
CA ALA A 47 -5.45 5.29 2.59
C ALA A 47 -4.31 6.27 2.35
N PHE A 48 -3.44 5.91 1.43
CA PHE A 48 -2.53 6.86 0.81
C PHE A 48 -2.39 6.53 -0.67
N SER A 49 -2.17 7.57 -1.47
CA SER A 49 -1.82 7.42 -2.88
C SER A 49 -0.36 7.83 -3.10
N ARG A 50 0.24 7.24 -4.11
CA ARG A 50 1.53 7.62 -4.69
C ARG A 50 1.26 8.02 -6.12
N SER A 51 1.64 9.23 -6.52
CA SER A 51 1.28 9.82 -7.82
C SER A 51 2.03 9.23 -9.01
N GLY A 52 3.01 8.36 -8.78
CA GLY A 52 3.98 8.02 -9.81
C GLY A 52 4.80 9.23 -10.28
N THR A 53 5.61 8.99 -11.30
CA THR A 53 6.35 10.00 -12.06
C THR A 53 6.01 9.83 -13.54
N GLU A 54 6.65 10.62 -14.41
CA GLU A 54 6.52 10.47 -15.86
C GLU A 54 6.93 9.06 -16.35
N GLU A 55 7.92 8.44 -15.69
CA GLU A 55 8.51 7.17 -16.11
C GLU A 55 8.02 5.97 -15.30
N ASN A 56 7.62 6.18 -14.03
CA ASN A 56 7.33 5.10 -13.10
C ASN A 56 5.93 5.24 -12.49
N PRO A 57 5.14 4.16 -12.42
CA PRO A 57 3.77 4.23 -11.93
C PRO A 57 3.68 4.51 -10.43
N GLY A 58 2.50 4.96 -10.04
CA GLY A 58 2.08 5.11 -8.64
C GLY A 58 1.24 3.93 -8.14
N CYS A 59 0.65 4.09 -6.96
CA CYS A 59 -0.34 3.16 -6.41
C CYS A 59 -1.33 3.87 -5.49
N VAL A 60 -2.44 3.19 -5.21
CA VAL A 60 -3.32 3.52 -4.07
C VAL A 60 -3.23 2.38 -3.08
N VAL A 61 -3.07 2.70 -1.80
CA VAL A 61 -3.04 1.70 -0.74
C VAL A 61 -4.16 2.00 0.23
N VAL A 62 -5.00 1.00 0.51
CA VAL A 62 -6.07 1.06 1.51
C VAL A 62 -5.75 0.03 2.59
N LEU A 63 -5.83 0.44 3.86
CA LEU A 63 -5.69 -0.44 5.01
C LEU A 63 -6.92 -0.32 5.89
N SER A 64 -7.44 -1.46 6.34
CA SER A 64 -8.43 -1.51 7.42
C SER A 64 -7.95 -2.42 8.54
N ASN A 65 -8.04 -1.95 9.78
CA ASN A 65 -7.84 -2.77 10.98
C ASN A 65 -9.16 -3.11 11.71
N GLY A 66 -10.29 -2.70 11.13
CA GLY A 66 -11.64 -3.06 11.58
C GLY A 66 -12.32 -3.96 10.54
N ASP A 67 -13.57 -3.62 10.21
CA ASP A 67 -14.36 -4.26 9.15
C ASP A 67 -13.81 -3.95 7.74
N ASP A 68 -14.49 -4.43 6.70
CA ASP A 68 -14.16 -4.06 5.32
C ASP A 68 -14.08 -2.53 5.16
N GLY A 69 -13.05 -2.07 4.48
CA GLY A 69 -12.73 -0.66 4.33
C GLY A 69 -12.88 -0.22 2.87
N GLU A 70 -13.35 1.01 2.68
CA GLU A 70 -13.39 1.66 1.38
C GLU A 70 -12.92 3.12 1.47
N LYS A 71 -12.37 3.63 0.37
CA LYS A 71 -11.98 5.03 0.21
C LYS A 71 -12.28 5.52 -1.19
N THR A 72 -13.12 6.55 -1.28
CA THR A 72 -13.32 7.31 -2.52
C THR A 72 -12.23 8.38 -2.63
N LEU A 73 -11.40 8.29 -3.66
CA LEU A 73 -10.23 9.15 -3.83
C LEU A 73 -10.25 9.81 -5.21
N LEU A 74 -10.09 11.14 -5.24
CA LEU A 74 -9.81 11.89 -6.47
C LEU A 74 -8.30 11.91 -6.72
N LEU A 75 -7.84 11.15 -7.72
CA LEU A 75 -6.42 11.05 -8.10
C LEU A 75 -6.02 12.09 -9.15
N GLY A 76 -7.01 12.67 -9.83
CA GLY A 76 -6.84 13.66 -10.90
C GLY A 76 -6.79 13.06 -12.30
N ASP A 77 -6.94 13.93 -13.30
CA ASP A 77 -7.19 13.57 -14.70
C ASP A 77 -6.15 12.62 -15.34
N ASN A 78 -4.91 12.61 -14.84
CA ASN A 78 -3.87 11.67 -15.30
C ASN A 78 -4.24 10.20 -15.04
N TYR A 79 -5.15 9.98 -14.09
CA TYR A 79 -5.70 8.69 -13.74
C TYR A 79 -7.13 8.50 -14.24
N ALA A 80 -7.61 9.32 -15.18
CA ALA A 80 -8.93 9.15 -15.75
C ALA A 80 -9.09 7.83 -16.50
N ASN A 81 -10.24 7.16 -16.34
CA ASN A 81 -10.61 5.94 -17.06
C ASN A 81 -9.56 4.82 -16.98
N LYS A 82 -8.88 4.70 -15.84
CA LYS A 82 -7.88 3.65 -15.59
C LYS A 82 -8.51 2.49 -14.86
N THR A 83 -8.12 1.28 -15.26
CA THR A 83 -8.49 0.04 -14.58
C THR A 83 -7.40 -0.33 -13.58
N TRP A 84 -7.80 -0.66 -12.36
CA TRP A 84 -6.93 -0.96 -11.24
C TRP A 84 -7.24 -2.35 -10.70
N ARG A 85 -6.20 -3.05 -10.22
CA ARG A 85 -6.33 -4.32 -9.50
C ARG A 85 -5.53 -4.30 -8.21
N ASP A 86 -5.89 -5.18 -7.27
CA ASP A 86 -5.07 -5.40 -6.09
C ASP A 86 -3.83 -6.24 -6.43
N PHE A 87 -2.66 -5.63 -6.26
CA PHE A 87 -1.37 -6.26 -6.49
C PHE A 87 -1.09 -7.40 -5.50
N LEU A 88 -1.67 -7.39 -4.31
CA LEU A 88 -1.48 -8.45 -3.32
C LEU A 88 -2.39 -9.66 -3.58
N GLY A 89 -3.45 -9.50 -4.37
CA GLY A 89 -4.43 -10.55 -4.66
C GLY A 89 -5.30 -10.91 -3.47
N ASN A 90 -5.49 -9.98 -2.53
CA ASN A 90 -6.47 -10.10 -1.45
C ASN A 90 -7.89 -9.80 -1.96
N ARG A 91 -7.99 -9.05 -3.06
CA ARG A 91 -9.23 -8.72 -3.76
C ARG A 91 -9.12 -9.12 -5.24
N ASP A 92 -10.20 -9.67 -5.78
CA ASP A 92 -10.27 -10.19 -7.17
C ASP A 92 -10.97 -9.21 -8.13
N GLU A 93 -11.71 -8.24 -7.60
CA GLU A 93 -12.39 -7.24 -8.41
C GLU A 93 -11.44 -6.20 -9.00
N TYR A 94 -11.91 -5.55 -10.07
CA TYR A 94 -11.27 -4.40 -10.68
C TYR A 94 -11.98 -3.11 -10.28
N VAL A 95 -11.21 -2.06 -10.08
CA VAL A 95 -11.70 -0.70 -9.85
C VAL A 95 -11.43 0.14 -11.09
N VAL A 96 -12.42 0.92 -11.54
CA VAL A 96 -12.26 1.82 -12.69
C VAL A 96 -12.50 3.25 -12.25
N THR A 97 -11.55 4.12 -12.51
CA THR A 97 -11.68 5.56 -12.26
C THR A 97 -12.54 6.23 -13.33
N ASN A 98 -13.29 7.25 -12.93
CA ASN A 98 -14.07 8.08 -13.85
C ASN A 98 -13.19 9.03 -14.68
N ASP A 99 -13.81 9.95 -15.41
CA ASP A 99 -13.15 10.95 -16.26
C ASP A 99 -12.31 11.98 -15.49
N GLN A 100 -12.52 12.13 -14.18
CA GLN A 100 -11.75 13.00 -13.29
C GLN A 100 -10.67 12.23 -12.51
N GLY A 101 -10.53 10.92 -12.76
CA GLY A 101 -9.61 10.08 -12.01
C GLY A 101 -10.08 9.76 -10.59
N GLU A 102 -11.38 9.78 -10.33
CA GLU A 102 -11.98 9.40 -9.05
C GLU A 102 -12.52 7.96 -9.09
N ALA A 103 -12.30 7.21 -8.01
CA ALA A 103 -12.92 5.90 -7.78
C ALA A 103 -13.00 5.58 -6.29
N THR A 104 -13.83 4.59 -5.95
CA THR A 104 -13.82 3.92 -4.64
C THR A 104 -12.90 2.71 -4.69
N PHE A 105 -11.91 2.69 -3.79
CA PHE A 105 -10.96 1.61 -3.59
C PHE A 105 -11.29 0.84 -2.31
N PHE A 106 -11.11 -0.48 -2.33
CA PHE A 106 -11.58 -1.38 -1.27
C PHE A 106 -10.44 -2.10 -0.56
N CYS A 107 -10.73 -2.63 0.62
CA CYS A 107 -9.84 -3.47 1.42
C CYS A 107 -10.68 -4.41 2.29
N ASN A 108 -10.26 -5.67 2.41
CA ASN A 108 -10.88 -6.60 3.36
C ASN A 108 -10.64 -6.16 4.82
N ALA A 109 -11.50 -6.59 5.73
CA ALA A 109 -11.32 -6.45 7.17
C ALA A 109 -9.93 -6.95 7.64
N GLY A 110 -9.28 -6.18 8.51
CA GLY A 110 -7.96 -6.54 9.07
C GLY A 110 -6.85 -6.74 8.04
N SER A 111 -6.94 -6.09 6.88
CA SER A 111 -6.06 -6.34 5.72
C SER A 111 -5.45 -5.06 5.13
N VAL A 112 -4.73 -5.25 4.03
CA VAL A 112 -4.19 -4.21 3.16
C VAL A 112 -4.46 -4.58 1.71
N SER A 113 -4.83 -3.61 0.89
CA SER A 113 -4.91 -3.74 -0.57
C SER A 113 -4.00 -2.70 -1.23
N VAL A 114 -3.22 -3.13 -2.22
CA VAL A 114 -2.31 -2.26 -2.98
C VAL A 114 -2.81 -2.21 -4.41
N TRP A 115 -3.61 -1.19 -4.72
CA TRP A 115 -4.19 -0.98 -6.02
C TRP A 115 -3.17 -0.38 -6.99
N VAL A 116 -2.98 -1.07 -8.11
CA VAL A 116 -2.08 -0.68 -9.21
C VAL A 116 -2.85 -0.68 -10.52
N ILE A 117 -2.43 0.14 -11.49
CA ILE A 117 -3.02 0.12 -12.83
C ILE A 117 -2.74 -1.24 -13.47
N GLU A 118 -3.74 -1.86 -14.09
CA GLU A 118 -3.65 -3.22 -14.65
C GLU A 118 -2.60 -3.33 -15.77
N ASP A 119 -2.52 -2.31 -16.62
CA ASP A 119 -1.68 -2.32 -17.83
C ASP A 119 -0.17 -2.03 -17.56
N VAL A 120 0.31 -2.18 -16.32
CA VAL A 120 1.67 -1.78 -15.89
C VAL A 120 2.48 -2.89 -15.21
#